data_AF-A0A8T7J8V0-F1
#
_entry.id   AF-A0A8T7J8V0-F1
#
_cell.length_a   1.000
_cell.length_b   1.000
_cell.length_c   1.000
_cell.angle_alpha   90.00
_cell.angle_beta   90.00
_cell.angle_gamma   90.00
#
_symmetry.space_group_name_H-M   'P 1'
#
loop_
_entity.id
_entity.type
_entity.pdbx_description
1 polymer ?
#
loop_
_entity_poly.entity_id
_entity_poly.type
_entity_poly.pdbx_seq_one_letter_code
_entity_poly.pdbx_strand_id
1 'polypeptide(L)'
;MSKFDQAIAAYTKHLEEMGEEVDAKLLHRVVRSIGPAIYNRDAQTVAFTQPAEVDRVRRNFLVKRLGLEDSDALNDMIQSIGDTYKATPRYRGVIYYLLVKKANKAALFL
;
A
#
# COMPACT_ATOMS: atom_id res chain seq x y z
N MET A 1 23.07 3.09 3.86
CA MET A 1 21.74 2.56 3.48
C MET A 1 21.23 3.31 2.27
N SER A 2 20.68 2.60 1.29
CA SER A 2 20.06 3.21 0.12
C SER A 2 18.75 3.92 0.48
N LYS A 3 18.23 4.79 -0.40
CA LYS A 3 16.89 5.39 -0.23
C LYS A 3 15.79 4.33 -0.14
N PHE A 4 15.97 3.21 -0.84
CA PHE A 4 15.04 2.08 -0.79
C PHE A 4 15.04 1.44 0.61
N ASP A 5 16.22 1.18 1.18
CA ASP A 5 16.33 0.58 2.51
C ASP A 5 15.74 1.49 3.59
N GLN A 6 15.92 2.81 3.46
CA GLN A 6 15.32 3.79 4.36
C GLN A 6 13.78 3.75 4.27
N ALA A 7 13.22 3.66 3.06
CA ALA A 7 11.77 3.51 2.88
C ALA A 7 11.25 2.21 3.49
N ILE A 8 11.94 1.08 3.27
CA ILE A 8 11.57 -0.20 3.88
C ILE A 8 11.62 -0.14 5.41
N ALA A 9 12.68 0.43 5.98
CA ALA A 9 12.78 0.58 7.43
C ALA A 9 11.64 1.44 8.00
N ALA A 10 11.32 2.56 7.34
CA ALA A 10 10.18 3.39 7.74
C ALA A 10 8.86 2.62 7.64
N TYR A 11 8.60 1.92 6.54
CA TYR A 11 7.34 1.20 6.35
C TYR A 11 7.19 0.02 7.32
N THR A 12 8.28 -0.69 7.61
CA THR A 12 8.31 -1.77 8.61
C THR A 12 7.93 -1.23 9.98
N LYS A 13 8.54 -0.12 10.41
CA LYS A 13 8.22 0.54 11.68
C LYS A 13 6.73 0.91 11.77
N HIS A 14 6.17 1.50 10.72
CA HIS A 14 4.74 1.85 10.70
C HIS A 14 3.82 0.63 10.84
N LEU A 15 4.18 -0.50 10.22
CA LEU A 15 3.41 -1.74 10.33
C LEU A 15 3.53 -2.35 11.73
N GLU A 16 4.72 -2.38 12.30
CA GLU A 16 4.96 -2.88 13.67
C GLU A 16 4.24 -2.02 14.72
N GLU A 17 4.22 -0.70 14.55
CA GLU A 17 3.47 0.23 15.41
C GLU A 17 1.94 -0.01 15.34
N MET A 18 1.45 -0.56 14.23
CA MET A 18 0.06 -1.00 14.09
C MET A 18 -0.20 -2.40 14.68
N GLY A 19 0.84 -3.10 15.14
CA GLY A 19 0.77 -4.49 15.60
C GLY A 19 0.68 -5.51 14.46
N GLU A 20 1.04 -5.13 13.23
CA GLU A 20 1.08 -6.06 12.10
C GLU A 20 2.34 -6.94 12.15
N GLU A 21 2.16 -8.24 11.96
CA GLU A 21 3.29 -9.13 11.64
C GLU A 21 3.77 -8.84 10.21
N VAL A 22 5.03 -8.41 10.10
CA VAL A 22 5.62 -7.95 8.84
C VAL A 22 6.32 -9.08 8.12
N ASP A 23 5.76 -9.50 6.98
CA ASP A 23 6.49 -10.29 6.00
C ASP A 23 7.43 -9.35 5.22
N ALA A 24 8.70 -9.31 5.64
CA ALA A 24 9.71 -8.47 5.05
C ALA A 24 9.94 -8.74 3.55
N LYS A 25 9.80 -10.00 3.10
CA LYS A 25 9.98 -10.35 1.68
C LYS A 25 8.84 -9.78 0.85
N LEU A 26 7.60 -9.98 1.32
CA LEU A 26 6.42 -9.44 0.66
C LEU A 26 6.46 -7.91 0.63
N LEU A 27 6.77 -7.25 1.75
CA LEU A 27 6.90 -5.80 1.81
C LEU A 27 7.93 -5.28 0.79
N HIS A 28 9.11 -5.89 0.76
CA HIS A 28 10.17 -5.50 -0.17
C HIS A 28 9.75 -5.65 -1.63
N ARG A 29 9.01 -6.72 -1.98
CA ARG A 29 8.54 -6.97 -3.35
C ARG A 29 7.43 -6.00 -3.76
N VAL A 30 6.46 -5.78 -2.88
CA VAL A 30 5.39 -4.81 -3.10
C VAL A 30 5.97 -3.41 -3.28
N VAL A 31 6.84 -2.96 -2.38
CA VAL A 31 7.45 -1.62 -2.45
C VAL A 31 8.30 -1.45 -3.72
N ARG A 32 9.05 -2.49 -4.12
CA ARG A 32 9.80 -2.47 -5.39
C ARG A 32 8.87 -2.35 -6.61
N SER A 33 7.69 -2.96 -6.58
CA SER A 33 6.72 -2.88 -7.69
C SER A 33 6.14 -1.48 -7.92
N ILE A 34 6.18 -0.62 -6.90
CA ILE A 34 5.70 0.77 -6.99
C ILE A 34 6.67 1.64 -7.81
N GLY A 35 7.96 1.27 -7.81
CA GLY A 35 8.99 2.00 -8.55
C GLY A 35 9.29 3.38 -7.95
N PRO A 36 9.61 4.40 -8.78
CA PRO A 36 10.15 5.68 -8.30
C PRO A 36 9.16 6.53 -7.49
N ALA A 37 7.87 6.20 -7.52
CA ALA A 37 6.84 6.93 -6.78
C ALA A 37 7.07 6.92 -5.25
N ILE A 38 7.81 5.93 -4.72
CA ILE A 38 8.16 5.87 -3.29
C ILE A 38 9.14 6.97 -2.85
N TYR A 39 9.79 7.65 -3.79
CA TYR A 39 10.75 8.73 -3.50
C TYR A 39 10.17 10.12 -3.74
N ASN A 40 8.99 10.21 -4.37
CA ASN A 40 8.32 11.47 -4.62
C ASN A 40 7.41 11.81 -3.45
N ARG A 41 7.57 13.01 -2.88
CA ARG A 41 6.88 13.43 -1.65
C ARG A 41 5.36 13.26 -1.73
N ASP A 42 4.77 13.60 -2.86
CA ASP A 42 3.32 13.63 -3.03
C ASP A 42 2.82 12.25 -3.48
N ALA A 43 3.55 11.58 -4.40
CA ALA A 43 3.17 10.26 -4.92
C ALA A 43 3.36 9.12 -3.91
N GLN A 44 4.27 9.27 -2.94
CA GLN A 44 4.54 8.24 -1.92
C GLN A 44 3.43 8.15 -0.87
N THR A 45 2.43 9.03 -0.89
CA THR A 45 1.31 9.05 0.07
C THR A 45 -0.04 8.83 -0.62
N VAL A 46 -1.05 8.47 0.15
CA VAL A 46 -2.44 8.28 -0.31
C VAL A 46 -3.39 9.10 0.56
N ALA A 47 -4.17 9.96 -0.09
CA ALA A 47 -5.22 10.76 0.53
C ALA A 47 -6.57 10.03 0.44
N PHE A 48 -6.96 9.32 1.50
CA PHE A 48 -8.22 8.54 1.54
C PHE A 48 -9.50 9.39 1.45
N THR A 49 -9.40 10.68 1.80
CA THR A 49 -10.52 11.64 1.72
C THR A 49 -10.65 12.28 0.34
N GLN A 50 -9.72 12.03 -0.59
CA GLN A 50 -9.78 12.53 -1.94
C GLN A 50 -10.33 11.44 -2.88
N PRO A 51 -11.56 11.57 -3.40
CA PRO A 51 -12.18 10.52 -4.22
C PRO A 51 -11.34 10.13 -5.44
N ALA A 52 -10.72 11.10 -6.10
CA ALA A 52 -9.84 10.85 -7.25
C ALA A 52 -8.60 10.02 -6.89
N GLU A 53 -8.10 10.11 -5.65
CA GLU A 53 -6.96 9.33 -5.19
C GLU A 53 -7.37 7.89 -4.86
N VAL A 54 -8.49 7.70 -4.17
CA VAL A 54 -9.09 6.37 -3.93
C VAL A 54 -9.36 5.65 -5.24
N ASP A 55 -9.96 6.36 -6.21
CA ASP A 55 -10.23 5.85 -7.54
C ASP A 55 -8.95 5.43 -8.30
N ARG A 56 -7.85 6.19 -8.16
CA ARG A 56 -6.56 5.80 -8.72
C ARG A 56 -6.02 4.52 -8.09
N VAL A 57 -6.16 4.35 -6.77
CA VAL A 57 -5.74 3.11 -6.08
C VAL A 57 -6.59 1.94 -6.56
N ARG A 58 -7.91 2.09 -6.63
CA ARG A 58 -8.84 1.07 -7.13
C ARG A 58 -8.46 0.64 -8.55
N ARG A 59 -8.47 1.56 -9.51
CA ARG A 59 -8.27 1.23 -10.93
C ARG A 59 -6.85 0.76 -11.24
N ASN A 60 -5.83 1.46 -10.74
CA ASN A 60 -4.46 1.18 -11.14
C ASN A 60 -3.79 0.06 -10.34
N PHE A 61 -4.17 -0.12 -9.07
CA PHE A 61 -3.56 -1.14 -8.23
C PHE A 61 -4.47 -2.35 -8.08
N LEU A 62 -5.67 -2.18 -7.51
CA LEU A 62 -6.55 -3.33 -7.23
C LEU A 62 -7.03 -4.02 -8.51
N VAL A 63 -7.53 -3.27 -9.49
CA VAL A 63 -8.00 -3.84 -10.75
C VAL A 63 -6.82 -4.23 -11.63
N LYS A 64 -6.02 -3.25 -12.06
CA LYS A 64 -4.98 -3.51 -13.07
C LYS A 64 -3.80 -4.35 -12.58
N ARG A 65 -3.35 -4.21 -11.33
CA ARG A 65 -2.16 -4.93 -10.83
C ARG A 65 -2.52 -6.22 -10.09
N LEU A 66 -3.58 -6.21 -9.29
CA LEU A 66 -4.00 -7.39 -8.52
C LEU A 66 -5.04 -8.24 -9.25
N GLY A 67 -5.58 -7.76 -10.38
CA GLY A 67 -6.54 -8.50 -11.21
C GLY A 67 -7.88 -8.69 -10.51
N LEU A 68 -8.28 -7.76 -9.65
CA LEU A 68 -9.60 -7.80 -9.01
C LEU A 68 -10.67 -7.25 -9.94
N GLU A 69 -11.87 -7.81 -9.84
CA GLU A 69 -13.04 -7.30 -10.56
C GLU A 69 -13.43 -5.91 -10.05
N ASP A 70 -13.71 -5.00 -10.97
CA ASP A 70 -13.97 -3.62 -10.62
C ASP A 70 -15.37 -3.45 -10.01
N SER A 71 -15.42 -3.08 -8.74
CA SER A 71 -16.66 -2.98 -7.97
C SER A 71 -16.55 -1.99 -6.81
N ASP A 72 -17.69 -1.57 -6.27
CA ASP A 72 -17.74 -0.66 -5.11
C ASP A 72 -17.12 -1.27 -3.85
N ALA A 73 -17.13 -2.60 -3.72
CA ALA A 73 -16.46 -3.30 -2.62
C ALA A 73 -14.94 -3.02 -2.56
N LEU A 74 -14.31 -2.64 -3.69
CA LEU A 74 -12.90 -2.23 -3.69
C LEU A 74 -12.71 -0.87 -3.00
N ASN A 75 -13.69 0.04 -3.08
CA ASN A 75 -13.63 1.31 -2.34
C ASN A 75 -13.72 1.06 -0.84
N ASP A 76 -14.62 0.17 -0.41
CA ASP A 76 -14.74 -0.22 1.00
C ASP A 76 -13.46 -0.89 1.52
N MET A 77 -12.84 -1.73 0.70
CA MET A 77 -11.54 -2.33 1.02
C MET A 77 -10.47 -1.25 1.23
N ILE A 78 -10.38 -0.25 0.33
CA ILE A 78 -9.44 0.86 0.48
C ILE A 78 -9.74 1.67 1.74
N GLN A 79 -10.99 2.05 1.98
CA GLN A 79 -11.37 2.84 3.15
C GLN A 79 -11.07 2.09 4.45
N SER A 80 -11.31 0.78 4.50
CA SER A 80 -10.97 -0.02 5.66
C SER A 80 -9.46 -0.02 6.00
N ILE A 81 -8.58 0.13 5.00
CA ILE A 81 -7.14 0.36 5.26
C ILE A 81 -6.90 1.77 5.78
N GLY A 82 -7.61 2.77 5.28
CA GLY A 82 -7.59 4.14 5.83
C GLY A 82 -8.14 4.22 7.26
N ASP A 83 -8.96 3.26 7.67
CA ASP A 83 -9.49 3.14 9.01
C ASP A 83 -8.50 2.50 9.99
N THR A 84 -7.68 1.57 9.55
CA THR A 84 -6.65 0.96 10.39
C THR A 84 -5.35 1.75 10.40
N TYR A 85 -4.93 2.28 9.24
CA TYR A 85 -3.66 3.00 9.10
C TYR A 85 -3.82 4.49 9.45
N LYS A 86 -3.74 4.79 10.75
CA LYS A 86 -3.91 6.15 11.28
C LYS A 86 -2.63 7.00 11.31
N ALA A 87 -1.48 6.44 10.95
CA ALA A 87 -0.22 7.18 10.96
C ALA A 87 -0.21 8.34 9.94
N THR A 88 0.58 9.37 10.21
CA THR A 88 0.83 10.47 9.29
C THR A 88 2.34 10.60 9.05
N PRO A 89 2.81 10.61 7.79
CA PRO A 89 2.03 10.44 6.56
C PRO A 89 1.56 9.00 6.33
N ARG A 90 0.51 8.83 5.50
CA ARG A 90 0.00 7.52 5.08
C ARG A 90 0.70 7.05 3.81
N TYR A 91 1.77 6.28 3.96
CA TYR A 91 2.60 5.84 2.85
C TYR A 91 1.91 4.81 1.93
N ARG A 92 2.01 5.03 0.61
CA ARG A 92 1.50 4.13 -0.43
C ARG A 92 2.11 2.73 -0.33
N GLY A 93 3.39 2.62 0.05
CA GLY A 93 4.06 1.33 0.26
C GLY A 93 3.38 0.47 1.33
N VAL A 94 3.09 1.07 2.48
CA VAL A 94 2.38 0.42 3.59
C VAL A 94 0.96 0.04 3.16
N ILE A 95 0.23 0.96 2.53
CA ILE A 95 -1.14 0.74 2.09
C ILE A 95 -1.23 -0.39 1.06
N TYR A 96 -0.32 -0.41 0.08
CA TYR A 96 -0.31 -1.44 -0.95
C TYR A 96 0.03 -2.81 -0.37
N TYR A 97 0.95 -2.88 0.60
CA TYR A 97 1.22 -4.11 1.33
C TYR A 97 -0.02 -4.63 2.06
N LEU A 98 -0.72 -3.75 2.80
CA LEU A 98 -1.95 -4.11 3.52
C LEU A 98 -3.08 -4.55 2.56
N LEU A 99 -3.25 -3.86 1.43
CA LEU A 99 -4.22 -4.25 0.39
C LEU A 99 -3.89 -5.61 -0.22
N VAL A 100 -2.61 -5.90 -0.47
CA VAL A 100 -2.18 -7.21 -0.99
C VAL A 100 -2.48 -8.33 0.00
N LYS A 101 -2.22 -8.11 1.31
CA LYS A 101 -2.62 -9.06 2.36
C LYS A 101 -4.14 -9.23 2.40
N LYS A 102 -4.89 -8.13 2.46
CA LYS A 102 -6.36 -8.14 2.56
C LYS A 102 -7.05 -8.79 1.36
N ALA A 103 -6.51 -8.63 0.16
CA ALA A 103 -7.01 -9.26 -1.06
C ALA A 103 -6.53 -10.71 -1.24
N ASN A 104 -5.69 -11.23 -0.35
CA ASN A 104 -5.03 -12.55 -0.48
C ASN A 104 -4.26 -12.69 -1.81
N LYS A 105 -3.52 -11.65 -2.19
CA LYS A 105 -2.76 -11.58 -3.46
C LYS A 105 -1.25 -11.61 -3.28
N ALA A 106 -0.75 -12.02 -2.11
CA ALA A 106 0.68 -12.12 -1.82
C ALA A 106 1.44 -12.98 -2.85
N ALA A 107 0.79 -14.02 -3.39
CA ALA A 107 1.35 -14.90 -4.43
C ALA A 107 1.79 -14.17 -5.71
N LEU A 108 1.24 -13.00 -6.03
CA LEU A 108 1.67 -12.19 -7.18
C LEU A 108 3.04 -11.53 -6.98
N PHE A 109 3.58 -11.56 -5.76
CA PHE A 109 4.79 -10.87 -5.34
C PHE A 109 5.86 -11.82 -4.77
N LEU A 110 5.70 -13.14 -4.94
CA LEU A 110 6.67 -14.16 -4.52
C LEU A 110 7.87 -14.24 -5.48
#